data_AF-A0A955GHB7-F1
#
_entry.id   AF-A0A955GHB7-F1
#
_cell.length_a   1.000
_cell.length_b   1.000
_cell.length_c   1.000
_cell.angle_alpha   90.00
_cell.angle_beta   90.00
_cell.angle_gamma   90.00
#
_symmetry.space_group_name_H-M   'P 1'
#
loop_
_entity.id
_entity.type
_entity.pdbx_description
1 polymer ?
#
loop_
_entity_poly.entity_id
_entity_poly.type
_entity_poly.pdbx_seq_one_letter_code
_entity_poly.pdbx_strand_id
1 'polypeptide(L)'
;MKIRTNKFQKGFTIIEVMIVLAIAGVIIAAVLIAVPQLQKNQRNSSRRAILGRVKTEIDNYIGNNNGTVPSSNAFASSNNCSSATPGTFVTKYLNPTSSFTDPNGSAVSYCVWSAAGNLPANASGSTAAAVMYAAGHICSGESLDTTGTSRQYAVAIGLEGGATYCLDNQ
;
A
#
# COMPACT_ATOMS: atom_id res chain seq x y z
N MET A 1 13.56 -21.82 74.45
CA MET A 1 14.24 -22.51 73.33
C MET A 1 13.51 -22.13 72.04
N LYS A 2 14.16 -21.46 71.08
CA LYS A 2 13.52 -20.92 69.87
C LYS A 2 14.27 -21.46 68.66
N ILE A 3 13.68 -22.46 67.99
CA ILE A 3 14.27 -23.13 66.83
C ILE A 3 14.11 -22.22 65.62
N ARG A 4 15.23 -21.74 65.06
CA ARG A 4 15.23 -20.99 63.80
C ARG A 4 15.34 -21.98 62.64
N THR A 5 14.27 -22.14 61.88
CA THR A 5 14.25 -22.87 60.60
C THR A 5 14.99 -22.07 59.54
N ASN A 6 16.21 -22.48 59.19
CA ASN A 6 16.94 -21.98 58.03
C ASN A 6 16.30 -22.54 56.75
N LYS A 7 15.53 -21.70 56.04
CA LYS A 7 15.08 -22.02 54.68
C LYS A 7 16.29 -21.93 53.75
N PHE A 8 16.74 -23.06 53.21
CA PHE A 8 17.72 -23.09 52.13
C PHE A 8 17.15 -22.33 50.93
N GLN A 9 17.71 -21.14 50.66
CA GLN A 9 17.42 -20.42 49.42
C GLN A 9 18.10 -21.19 48.28
N LYS A 10 17.29 -21.90 47.48
CA LYS A 10 17.75 -22.53 46.24
C LYS A 10 18.06 -21.42 45.24
N GLY A 11 19.34 -21.15 45.02
CA GLY A 11 19.79 -20.27 43.94
C GLY A 11 19.58 -20.95 42.57
N PHE A 12 19.21 -20.15 41.56
CA PHE A 12 19.15 -20.60 40.17
C PHE A 12 20.56 -21.01 39.70
N THR A 13 20.69 -22.13 38.99
CA THR A 13 21.99 -22.58 38.48
C THR A 13 22.38 -21.80 37.22
N ILE A 14 23.68 -21.53 37.03
CA ILE A 14 24.19 -20.82 35.83
C ILE A 14 23.80 -21.57 34.55
N ILE A 15 23.85 -22.90 34.58
CA ILE A 15 23.47 -23.74 33.44
C ILE A 15 21.99 -23.59 33.06
N GLU A 16 21.11 -23.47 34.05
CA GLU A 16 19.68 -23.29 33.85
C GLU A 16 19.39 -21.93 33.20
N VAL A 17 20.08 -20.87 33.66
CA VAL A 17 19.99 -19.54 33.02
C VAL A 17 20.52 -19.58 31.59
N MET A 18 21.62 -20.30 31.33
CA MET A 18 22.19 -20.39 29.97
C MET A 18 21.27 -21.10 28.98
N ILE A 19 20.62 -22.18 29.38
CA ILE A 19 19.66 -22.89 28.51
C ILE A 19 18.47 -21.98 28.17
N VAL A 20 17.96 -21.24 29.16
CA VAL A 20 16.85 -20.32 28.96
C VAL A 20 17.23 -19.20 27.99
N LEU A 21 18.43 -18.62 28.13
CA LEU A 21 18.91 -17.59 27.22
C LEU A 21 19.15 -18.13 25.80
N ALA A 22 19.64 -19.36 25.67
CA ALA A 22 19.83 -19.99 24.36
C ALA A 22 18.49 -20.17 23.61
N ILE A 23 17.47 -20.70 24.28
CA ILE A 23 16.13 -20.88 23.68
C ILE A 23 15.49 -19.51 23.39
N ALA A 24 15.58 -18.57 24.32
CA ALA A 24 15.07 -17.21 24.12
C ALA A 24 15.74 -16.51 22.92
N GLY A 25 17.06 -16.68 22.76
CA GLY A 25 17.81 -16.12 21.63
C GLY A 25 17.32 -16.63 20.28
N VAL A 26 17.06 -17.95 20.16
CA VAL A 26 16.54 -18.55 18.92
C VAL A 26 15.14 -18.05 18.60
N ILE A 27 14.25 -17.95 19.60
CA ILE A 27 12.89 -17.44 19.40
C ILE A 27 12.91 -15.98 18.92
N ILE A 28 13.72 -15.13 19.58
CA ILE A 28 13.84 -13.71 19.20
C ILE A 28 14.36 -13.59 17.76
N ALA A 29 15.35 -14.38 17.37
CA ALA A 29 15.87 -14.36 16.00
C ALA A 29 14.78 -14.68 14.96
N ALA A 30 13.95 -15.69 15.21
CA ALA A 30 12.84 -16.03 14.32
C ALA A 30 11.78 -14.92 14.26
N VAL A 31 11.42 -14.33 15.40
CA VAL A 31 10.43 -13.24 15.49
C VAL A 31 10.91 -11.99 14.75
N LEU A 32 12.19 -11.64 14.85
CA LEU A 32 12.76 -10.46 14.18
C LEU A 32 12.71 -10.56 12.65
N ILE A 33 12.73 -11.78 12.09
CA ILE A 33 12.58 -12.00 10.64
C ILE A 33 11.09 -11.99 10.25
N ALA A 34 10.23 -12.62 11.06
CA ALA A 34 8.81 -12.80 10.72
C ALA A 34 7.98 -11.50 10.81
N VAL A 35 8.17 -10.70 11.86
CA VAL A 35 7.39 -9.47 12.10
C VAL A 35 7.49 -8.45 10.96
N PRO A 36 8.68 -8.06 10.46
CA PRO A 36 8.75 -7.08 9.37
C PRO A 36 8.09 -7.59 8.09
N GLN A 37 8.17 -8.90 7.80
CA GLN A 37 7.49 -9.49 6.65
C GLN A 37 5.97 -9.43 6.79
N LEU A 38 5.45 -9.75 7.97
CA LEU A 38 4.02 -9.66 8.24
C LEU A 38 3.52 -8.22 8.11
N GLN A 39 4.26 -7.24 8.64
CA GLN A 39 3.91 -5.82 8.50
C GLN A 39 3.87 -5.38 7.03
N LYS A 40 4.85 -5.78 6.20
CA LYS A 40 4.84 -5.51 4.75
C LYS A 40 3.58 -6.07 4.09
N ASN A 41 3.20 -7.30 4.42
CA ASN A 41 2.01 -7.94 3.86
C ASN A 41 0.71 -7.22 4.25
N GLN A 42 0.60 -6.77 5.51
CA GLN A 42 -0.55 -5.97 5.95
C GLN A 42 -0.63 -4.63 5.21
N ARG A 43 0.51 -3.95 5.02
CA ARG A 43 0.56 -2.68 4.28
C ARG A 43 0.18 -2.88 2.82
N ASN A 44 0.69 -3.93 2.17
CA ASN A 44 0.31 -4.31 0.81
C ASN A 44 -1.18 -4.61 0.68
N SER A 45 -1.78 -5.32 1.65
CA SER A 45 -3.22 -5.58 1.66
C SER A 45 -4.03 -4.29 1.80
N SER A 46 -3.59 -3.36 2.65
CA SER A 46 -4.25 -2.06 2.80
C SER A 46 -4.14 -1.22 1.52
N ARG A 47 -2.99 -1.19 0.86
CA ARG A 47 -2.80 -0.52 -0.44
C ARG A 47 -3.73 -1.07 -1.52
N ARG A 48 -3.91 -2.39 -1.59
CA ARG A 48 -4.87 -3.03 -2.50
C ARG A 48 -6.31 -2.59 -2.20
N ALA A 49 -6.67 -2.49 -0.92
CA ALA A 49 -7.99 -2.01 -0.50
C ALA A 49 -8.23 -0.54 -0.86
N ILE A 50 -7.21 0.32 -0.69
CA ILE A 50 -7.23 1.73 -1.13
C ILE A 50 -7.51 1.81 -2.64
N LEU A 51 -6.77 1.04 -3.45
CA LEU A 51 -6.98 1.03 -4.90
C LEU A 51 -8.40 0.56 -5.28
N GLY A 52 -8.93 -0.46 -4.60
CA GLY A 52 -10.30 -0.92 -4.80
C GLY A 52 -11.34 0.15 -4.52
N ARG A 53 -11.16 0.96 -3.46
CA ARG A 53 -12.04 2.10 -3.16
C ARG A 53 -11.93 3.19 -4.21
N VAL A 54 -10.71 3.50 -4.68
CA VAL A 54 -10.51 4.46 -5.77
C VAL A 54 -11.25 4.00 -7.03
N LYS A 55 -11.15 2.72 -7.39
CA LYS A 55 -11.90 2.12 -8.49
C LYS A 55 -13.41 2.35 -8.34
N THR A 56 -13.97 2.04 -7.16
CA THR A 56 -15.39 2.28 -6.88
C THR A 56 -15.80 3.73 -7.09
N GLU A 57 -14.99 4.70 -6.65
CA GLU A 57 -15.30 6.12 -6.86
C GLU A 57 -15.20 6.56 -8.33
N ILE A 58 -14.28 5.96 -9.10
CA ILE A 58 -14.23 6.18 -10.55
C ILE A 58 -15.49 5.61 -11.20
N ASP A 59 -15.92 4.41 -10.82
CA ASP A 59 -17.15 3.80 -11.34
C ASP A 59 -18.39 4.64 -10.99
N ASN A 60 -18.45 5.21 -9.77
CA ASN A 60 -19.47 6.18 -9.38
C ASN A 60 -19.46 7.43 -10.26
N TYR A 61 -18.27 7.97 -10.56
CA TYR A 61 -18.14 9.10 -11.48
C TYR A 61 -18.66 8.75 -12.88
N ILE A 62 -18.30 7.58 -13.40
CA ILE A 62 -18.75 7.11 -14.71
C ILE A 62 -20.28 7.02 -14.75
N GLY A 63 -20.90 6.46 -13.72
CA GLY A 63 -22.35 6.39 -13.58
C GLY A 63 -23.02 7.77 -13.56
N ASN A 64 -22.39 8.76 -12.92
CA ASN A 64 -22.89 10.13 -12.81
C ASN A 64 -22.59 11.02 -14.03
N ASN A 65 -21.68 10.61 -14.92
CA ASN A 65 -21.21 11.41 -16.06
C ASN A 65 -21.43 10.69 -17.40
N ASN A 66 -22.60 10.07 -17.56
CA ASN A 66 -23.06 9.45 -18.81
C ASN A 66 -22.09 8.38 -19.37
N GLY A 67 -21.45 7.59 -18.51
CA GLY A 67 -20.52 6.56 -18.94
C GLY A 67 -19.13 7.08 -19.34
N THR A 68 -18.83 8.34 -19.03
CA THR A 68 -17.53 8.96 -19.34
C THR A 68 -16.54 8.73 -18.21
N VAL A 69 -15.36 8.20 -18.54
CA VAL A 69 -14.26 8.07 -17.58
C VAL A 69 -13.69 9.46 -17.24
N PRO A 70 -13.18 9.68 -16.01
CA PRO A 70 -12.48 10.92 -15.68
C PRO A 70 -11.37 11.20 -16.70
N SER A 71 -11.30 12.42 -17.22
CA SER A 71 -10.14 12.80 -18.03
C SER A 71 -8.90 12.80 -17.14
N SER A 72 -7.72 12.61 -17.74
CA SER A 72 -6.43 12.70 -17.05
C SER A 72 -6.34 13.93 -16.14
N ASN A 73 -6.70 15.11 -16.66
CA ASN A 73 -6.65 16.38 -15.94
C ASN A 73 -7.70 16.48 -14.81
N ALA A 74 -8.83 15.78 -14.94
CA ALA A 74 -9.80 15.67 -13.86
C ALA A 74 -9.24 14.82 -12.71
N PHE A 75 -8.37 13.85 -13.01
CA PHE A 75 -7.71 13.05 -11.99
C PHE A 75 -6.53 13.79 -11.36
N ALA A 76 -5.52 14.18 -12.13
CA ALA A 76 -4.37 14.94 -11.65
C ALA A 76 -3.81 15.86 -12.74
N SER A 77 -3.21 16.98 -12.32
CA SER A 77 -2.68 17.99 -13.23
C SER A 77 -1.34 17.62 -13.87
N SER A 78 -0.68 16.54 -13.43
CA SER A 78 0.62 16.13 -13.96
C SER A 78 0.84 14.61 -13.87
N ASN A 79 1.78 14.13 -14.68
CA ASN A 79 2.25 12.74 -14.65
C ASN A 79 3.26 12.48 -13.50
N ASN A 80 3.64 13.53 -12.75
CA ASN A 80 4.61 13.44 -11.66
C ASN A 80 3.87 13.46 -10.32
N CYS A 81 3.90 12.34 -9.59
CA CYS A 81 3.08 12.17 -8.39
C CYS A 81 3.64 12.89 -7.14
N SER A 82 4.83 13.51 -7.23
CA SER A 82 5.41 14.35 -6.16
C SER A 82 4.94 15.80 -6.21
N SER A 83 4.37 16.21 -7.33
CA SER A 83 3.86 17.58 -7.55
C SER A 83 2.49 17.58 -8.20
N ALA A 84 1.82 16.43 -8.25
CA ALA A 84 0.49 16.32 -8.80
C ALA A 84 -0.49 17.09 -7.92
N THR A 85 -1.06 18.15 -8.47
CA THR A 85 -2.20 18.82 -7.85
C THR A 85 -3.43 17.94 -8.10
N PRO A 86 -4.21 17.58 -7.07
CA PRO A 86 -5.46 16.85 -7.25
C PRO A 86 -6.37 17.55 -8.27
N GLY A 87 -6.83 16.81 -9.26
CA GLY A 87 -7.81 17.31 -10.22
C GLY A 87 -9.22 17.40 -9.63
N THR A 88 -10.18 17.85 -10.44
CA THR A 88 -11.58 18.06 -10.03
C THR A 88 -12.29 16.77 -9.61
N PHE A 89 -11.95 15.62 -10.18
CA PHE A 89 -12.45 14.32 -9.74
C PHE A 89 -11.90 13.97 -8.35
N VAL A 90 -10.58 14.03 -8.16
CA VAL A 90 -9.95 13.66 -6.87
C VAL A 90 -10.46 14.55 -5.73
N THR A 91 -10.57 15.85 -5.96
CA THR A 91 -11.06 16.79 -4.93
C THR A 91 -12.52 16.55 -4.56
N LYS A 92 -13.36 16.09 -5.50
CA LYS A 92 -14.79 15.88 -5.28
C LYS A 92 -15.15 14.47 -4.78
N TYR A 93 -14.51 13.44 -5.31
CA TYR A 93 -14.86 12.03 -5.06
C TYR A 93 -13.90 11.32 -4.13
N LEU A 94 -12.62 11.72 -4.10
CA LEU A 94 -11.58 11.01 -3.35
C LEU A 94 -11.11 11.76 -2.10
N ASN A 95 -11.58 12.98 -1.86
CA ASN A 95 -11.22 13.86 -0.74
C ASN A 95 -9.75 13.70 -0.27
N PRO A 96 -8.82 14.56 -0.72
CA PRO A 96 -7.38 14.35 -0.58
C PRO A 96 -6.84 14.37 0.87
N THR A 97 -7.67 14.55 1.90
CA THR A 97 -7.21 14.88 3.26
C THR A 97 -7.38 13.81 4.34
N SER A 98 -8.15 12.74 4.14
CA SER A 98 -8.33 11.76 5.24
C SER A 98 -8.83 10.35 4.89
N SER A 99 -9.42 10.11 3.72
CA SER A 99 -10.04 8.80 3.41
C SER A 99 -9.10 7.81 2.73
N PHE A 100 -7.96 8.29 2.22
CA PHE A 100 -6.98 7.52 1.47
C PHE A 100 -5.57 7.81 2.00
N THR A 101 -5.28 7.30 3.19
CA THR A 101 -3.97 7.39 3.84
C THR A 101 -3.25 6.05 3.71
N ASP A 102 -2.00 6.08 3.26
CA ASP A 102 -1.15 4.90 3.23
C ASP A 102 -0.92 4.40 4.67
N PRO A 103 -0.75 3.09 4.91
CA PRO A 103 -0.43 2.55 6.23
C PRO A 103 0.81 3.15 6.90
N ASN A 104 1.68 3.83 6.13
CA ASN A 104 2.81 4.59 6.66
C ASN A 104 2.42 5.97 7.23
N GLY A 105 1.12 6.33 7.23
CA GLY A 105 0.59 7.56 7.79
C GLY A 105 0.62 8.77 6.85
N SER A 106 1.17 8.63 5.64
CA SER A 106 1.16 9.66 4.61
C SER A 106 -0.09 9.60 3.76
N ALA A 107 -0.60 10.76 3.33
CA ALA A 107 -1.66 10.80 2.32
C ALA A 107 -1.20 10.15 1.01
N VAL A 108 -2.11 9.44 0.33
CA VAL A 108 -1.83 8.85 -0.98
C VAL A 108 -1.79 9.93 -2.04
N SER A 109 -0.74 9.95 -2.85
CA SER A 109 -0.64 10.85 -4.01
C SER A 109 -1.40 10.29 -5.21
N TYR A 110 -1.94 11.17 -6.06
CA TYR A 110 -2.67 10.80 -7.28
C TYR A 110 -1.94 11.31 -8.49
N CYS A 111 -1.77 10.50 -9.52
CA CYS A 111 -1.10 10.93 -10.74
C CYS A 111 -1.63 10.26 -12.00
N VAL A 112 -1.35 10.90 -13.13
CA VAL A 112 -1.72 10.42 -14.44
C VAL A 112 -0.57 9.63 -15.06
N TRP A 113 -0.91 8.58 -15.79
CA TRP A 113 0.01 7.87 -16.67
C TRP A 113 -0.59 7.75 -18.07
N SER A 114 0.20 8.05 -19.10
CA SER A 114 -0.25 8.08 -20.50
C SER A 114 0.58 7.20 -21.43
N ALA A 115 1.53 6.45 -20.88
CA ALA A 115 2.39 5.56 -21.65
C ALA A 115 2.05 4.09 -21.37
N ALA A 116 2.13 3.26 -22.41
CA ALA A 116 2.07 1.81 -22.26
C ALA A 116 3.28 1.27 -21.50
N GLY A 117 3.17 0.06 -21.00
CA GLY A 117 4.26 -0.67 -20.37
C GLY A 117 4.19 -0.68 -18.85
N ASN A 118 5.31 -1.02 -18.22
CA ASN A 118 5.38 -1.26 -16.78
C ASN A 118 4.97 0.00 -16.01
N LEU A 119 3.94 -0.14 -15.17
CA LEU A 119 3.62 0.88 -14.19
C LEU A 119 4.73 0.88 -13.14
N PRO A 120 5.40 2.02 -12.91
CA PRO A 120 6.45 2.06 -11.92
C PRO A 120 5.87 1.71 -10.54
N ALA A 121 6.50 0.73 -9.88
CA ALA A 121 6.13 0.30 -8.53
C ALA A 121 6.25 1.42 -7.49
N ASN A 122 6.83 2.55 -7.86
CA ASN A 122 6.66 3.79 -7.16
C ASN A 122 6.62 4.93 -8.18
N ALA A 123 5.62 5.78 -8.07
CA ALA A 123 5.54 7.03 -8.80
C ALA A 123 6.89 7.74 -8.88
N SER A 124 7.32 8.12 -10.08
CA SER A 124 8.59 8.82 -10.30
C SER A 124 8.70 10.06 -9.39
N GLY A 125 9.53 9.96 -8.34
CA GLY A 125 9.82 11.04 -7.39
C GLY A 125 9.06 11.00 -6.06
N SER A 126 8.11 10.10 -5.83
CA SER A 126 7.32 10.08 -4.59
C SER A 126 7.93 9.12 -3.57
N THR A 127 8.14 9.58 -2.34
CA THR A 127 8.48 8.72 -1.19
C THR A 127 7.24 8.08 -0.57
N ALA A 128 6.03 8.56 -0.92
CA ALA A 128 4.74 8.06 -0.46
C ALA A 128 4.07 7.18 -1.52
N ALA A 129 3.15 6.31 -1.08
CA ALA A 129 2.35 5.49 -2.00
C ALA A 129 1.51 6.38 -2.92
N ALA A 130 1.51 6.05 -4.21
CA ALA A 130 0.81 6.82 -5.22
C ALA A 130 -0.12 5.92 -6.04
N VAL A 131 -1.32 6.44 -6.30
CA VAL A 131 -2.28 5.85 -7.24
C VAL A 131 -2.05 6.47 -8.61
N MET A 132 -1.76 5.60 -9.57
CA MET A 132 -1.55 5.93 -10.95
C MET A 132 -2.85 5.69 -11.71
N TYR A 133 -3.27 6.66 -12.52
CA TYR A 133 -4.49 6.59 -13.31
C TYR A 133 -4.16 6.75 -14.80
N ALA A 134 -4.69 5.84 -15.61
CA ALA A 134 -4.50 5.84 -17.05
C ALA A 134 -5.85 5.68 -17.75
N ALA A 135 -6.36 6.75 -18.34
CA ALA A 135 -7.57 6.71 -19.17
C ALA A 135 -7.22 6.12 -20.56
N GLY A 136 -8.08 5.27 -21.11
CA GLY A 136 -7.84 4.63 -22.41
C GLY A 136 -6.93 3.40 -22.36
N HIS A 137 -6.63 2.88 -21.16
CA HIS A 137 -5.75 1.74 -20.96
C HIS A 137 -6.45 0.63 -20.18
N ILE A 138 -5.93 -0.59 -20.32
CA ILE A 138 -6.32 -1.78 -19.54
C ILE A 138 -5.08 -2.36 -18.87
N CYS A 139 -5.27 -3.17 -17.83
CA CYS A 139 -4.19 -3.85 -17.14
C CYS A 139 -3.78 -5.12 -17.90
N SER A 140 -2.47 -5.30 -18.12
CA SER A 140 -1.86 -6.54 -18.58
C SER A 140 -0.85 -6.99 -17.52
N GLY A 141 -1.37 -7.65 -16.48
CA GLY A 141 -0.61 -7.96 -15.27
C GLY A 141 -0.21 -6.69 -14.51
N GLU A 142 1.09 -6.44 -14.40
CA GLU A 142 1.66 -5.26 -13.72
C GLU A 142 1.93 -4.08 -14.68
N SER A 143 1.45 -4.17 -15.92
CA SER A 143 1.69 -3.20 -16.99
C SER A 143 0.39 -2.66 -17.58
N LEU A 144 0.48 -1.52 -18.27
CA LEU A 144 -0.61 -0.95 -19.05
C LEU A 144 -0.51 -1.38 -20.50
N ASP A 145 -1.64 -1.82 -21.06
CA ASP A 145 -1.81 -2.07 -22.48
C ASP A 145 -2.53 -0.88 -23.15
N THR A 146 -2.19 -0.60 -24.41
CA THR A 146 -2.82 0.43 -25.25
C THR A 146 -4.13 -0.03 -25.91
N THR A 147 -4.52 -1.28 -25.72
CA THR A 147 -5.73 -1.85 -26.33
C THR A 147 -7.03 -1.35 -25.67
N GLY A 148 -6.93 -0.50 -24.65
CA GLY A 148 -8.09 0.13 -24.01
C GLY A 148 -8.81 1.13 -24.92
N THR A 149 -10.13 1.22 -24.73
CA THR A 149 -11.00 2.19 -25.40
C THR A 149 -11.16 3.46 -24.57
N SER A 150 -11.74 4.51 -25.15
CA SER A 150 -11.99 5.79 -24.44
C SER A 150 -12.94 5.70 -23.24
N ARG A 151 -13.64 4.57 -23.07
CA ARG A 151 -14.52 4.28 -21.92
C ARG A 151 -13.86 3.39 -20.87
N GLN A 152 -12.63 2.98 -21.13
CA GLN A 152 -11.86 2.15 -20.22
C GLN A 152 -10.81 2.97 -19.50
N TYR A 153 -10.48 2.52 -18.30
CA TYR A 153 -9.41 3.09 -17.50
C TYR A 153 -8.71 1.98 -16.73
N ALA A 154 -7.46 2.25 -16.39
CA ALA A 154 -6.68 1.44 -15.48
C ALA A 154 -6.20 2.32 -14.31
N VAL A 155 -6.20 1.75 -13.13
CA VAL A 155 -5.58 2.31 -11.93
C VAL A 155 -4.57 1.34 -11.36
N ALA A 156 -3.48 1.87 -10.83
CA ALA A 156 -2.46 1.03 -10.23
C ALA A 156 -1.84 1.65 -8.98
N ILE A 157 -1.32 0.78 -8.10
CA ILE A 157 -0.57 1.18 -6.91
C ILE A 157 0.65 0.28 -6.72
N GLY A 158 1.74 0.91 -6.29
CA GLY A 158 2.98 0.24 -5.91
C GLY A 158 2.88 -0.54 -4.61
N LEU A 159 3.31 -1.81 -4.63
CA LEU A 159 3.44 -2.64 -3.44
C LEU A 159 4.87 -2.64 -2.91
N GLU A 160 5.00 -2.85 -1.61
CA GLU A 160 6.30 -3.07 -1.00
C GLU A 160 6.89 -4.40 -1.52
N GLY A 161 8.05 -4.31 -2.16
CA GLY A 161 8.67 -5.42 -2.88
C GLY A 161 8.87 -5.17 -4.38
N GLY A 162 8.40 -4.04 -4.92
CA GLY A 162 8.63 -3.66 -6.32
C GLY A 162 7.61 -4.20 -7.30
N ALA A 163 6.60 -4.91 -6.82
CA ALA A 163 5.44 -5.34 -7.58
C ALA A 163 4.43 -4.19 -7.73
N THR A 164 3.64 -4.21 -8.80
CA THR A 164 2.57 -3.24 -9.03
C THR A 164 1.22 -3.93 -9.09
N TYR A 165 0.26 -3.45 -8.31
CA TYR A 165 -1.11 -3.95 -8.38
C TYR A 165 -1.94 -3.05 -9.29
N CYS A 166 -2.45 -3.62 -10.39
CA CYS A 166 -3.26 -2.93 -11.38
C CYS A 166 -4.72 -3.44 -11.33
N LEU A 167 -5.68 -2.52 -11.48
CA LEU A 167 -7.10 -2.79 -11.64
C LEU A 167 -7.65 -1.94 -12.78
N ASP A 168 -8.50 -2.51 -13.62
CA ASP A 168 -9.18 -1.80 -14.71
C ASP A 168 -10.71 -2.00 -14.61
N ASN A 169 -11.43 -1.50 -15.62
CA ASN A 169 -12.88 -1.66 -15.75
C ASN A 169 -13.30 -2.48 -16.99
N GLN A 170 -12.43 -3.36 -17.49
CA GLN A 170 -12.79 -4.27 -18.56
C GLN A 170 -13.84 -5.30 -18.12
#